data_AF-A0A2D8P4V7-F1
#
_entry.id   AF-A0A2D8P4V7-F1
#
_cell.length_a   1.000
_cell.length_b   1.000
_cell.length_c   1.000
_cell.angle_alpha   90.00
_cell.angle_beta   90.00
_cell.angle_gamma   90.00
#
_symmetry.space_group_name_H-M   'P 1'
#
loop_
_entity.id
_entity.type
_entity.pdbx_description
1 polymer ?
#
loop_
_entity_poly.entity_id
_entity_poly.type
_entity_poly.pdbx_seq_one_letter_code
_entity_poly.pdbx_strand_id
1 'polypeptide(L)'
;MTAKTALRIGLTLWTLAFIVSFVDFGLTEPSGDGFTAGLNKVAKFVVWQGVAAVIAVALWVVGGQFEKRSAQRVASRIPGIVLIAILLAFGLLVMSSRFFSGVVGGDAPPPQTPTTVAPEADTQ
;
A
#
# COMPACT_ATOMS: atom_id res chain seq x y z
N MET A 1 22.26 -17.41 20.89
CA MET A 1 22.43 -16.17 20.10
C MET A 1 22.45 -14.97 21.03
N THR A 2 23.29 -13.97 20.78
CA THR A 2 23.25 -12.71 21.57
C THR A 2 22.11 -11.80 21.07
N ALA A 3 21.56 -10.95 21.94
CA ALA A 3 20.51 -9.99 21.57
C ALA A 3 20.96 -9.04 20.44
N LYS A 4 22.26 -8.68 20.41
CA LYS A 4 22.85 -7.87 19.33
C LYS A 4 22.85 -8.61 17.99
N THR A 5 23.16 -9.90 17.99
CA THR A 5 23.09 -10.75 16.79
C THR A 5 21.67 -10.85 16.28
N ALA A 6 20.70 -11.10 17.17
CA ALA A 6 19.28 -11.17 16.81
C ALA A 6 18.75 -9.86 16.22
N LEU A 7 19.11 -8.72 16.82
CA LEU A 7 18.76 -7.39 16.30
C LEU A 7 19.30 -7.16 14.89
N ARG A 8 20.58 -7.51 14.63
CA ARG A 8 21.19 -7.35 13.30
C ARG A 8 20.49 -8.22 12.26
N ILE A 9 20.26 -9.49 12.57
CA ILE A 9 19.56 -10.41 11.66
C ILE A 9 18.15 -9.90 11.38
N GLY A 10 17.40 -9.53 12.41
CA GLY A 10 16.04 -9.02 12.25
C GLY A 10 15.99 -7.73 11.43
N LEU A 11 16.94 -6.79 11.64
CA LEU A 11 17.04 -5.58 10.83
C LEU A 11 17.37 -5.90 9.37
N THR A 12 18.29 -6.84 9.11
CA THR A 12 18.60 -7.26 7.74
C THR A 12 17.39 -7.89 7.07
N LEU A 13 16.68 -8.78 7.75
CA LEU A 13 15.45 -9.40 7.24
C LEU A 13 14.35 -8.37 6.97
N TRP A 14 14.17 -7.42 7.89
CA TRP A 14 13.22 -6.33 7.72
C TRP A 14 13.55 -5.48 6.50
N THR A 15 14.81 -5.05 6.37
CA THR A 15 15.28 -4.25 5.22
C THR A 15 15.11 -5.00 3.90
N LEU A 16 15.43 -6.30 3.88
CA LEU A 16 15.20 -7.13 2.69
C LEU A 16 13.71 -7.22 2.35
N ALA A 17 12.84 -7.55 3.31
CA ALA A 17 11.40 -7.59 3.09
C ALA A 17 10.86 -6.24 2.59
N PHE A 18 11.37 -5.15 3.15
CA PHE A 18 11.00 -3.80 2.74
C PHE A 18 11.43 -3.49 1.30
N ILE A 19 12.68 -3.74 0.93
CA ILE A 19 13.17 -3.51 -0.45
C ILE A 19 12.41 -4.41 -1.43
N VAL A 20 12.24 -5.70 -1.10
CA VAL A 20 11.52 -6.64 -1.94
C VAL A 20 10.08 -6.20 -2.15
N SER A 21 9.45 -5.54 -1.17
CA SER A 21 8.09 -4.98 -1.34
C SER A 21 7.97 -4.01 -2.51
N PHE A 22 8.98 -3.15 -2.74
CA PHE A 22 9.00 -2.21 -3.85
C PHE A 22 9.39 -2.87 -5.17
N VAL A 23 10.32 -3.83 -5.11
CA VAL A 23 10.75 -4.59 -6.29
C VAL A 23 9.58 -5.42 -6.82
N ASP A 24 8.91 -6.20 -5.97
CA ASP A 24 7.76 -7.01 -6.35
C ASP A 24 6.58 -6.13 -6.81
N PHE A 25 6.34 -4.98 -6.15
CA PHE A 25 5.36 -4.00 -6.64
C PHE A 25 5.69 -3.49 -8.07
N GLY A 26 6.95 -3.16 -8.34
CA GLY A 26 7.40 -2.65 -9.63
C GLY A 26 7.38 -3.70 -10.75
N LEU A 27 7.77 -4.93 -10.43
CA LEU A 27 7.81 -6.06 -11.37
C LEU A 27 6.44 -6.71 -11.59
N THR A 28 5.49 -6.56 -10.67
CA THR A 28 4.16 -7.12 -10.84
C THR A 28 3.45 -6.37 -11.96
N GLU A 29 3.04 -7.10 -13.00
CA GLU A 29 2.24 -6.55 -14.08
C GLU A 29 0.83 -6.18 -13.57
N PRO A 30 0.27 -5.03 -14.00
CA PRO A 30 -1.11 -4.70 -13.71
C PRO A 30 -2.03 -5.79 -14.29
N SER A 31 -2.97 -6.29 -13.50
CA SER A 31 -3.94 -7.30 -13.94
C SER A 31 -5.35 -6.86 -13.57
N GLY A 32 -6.32 -7.17 -14.45
CA GLY A 32 -7.72 -6.75 -14.33
C GLY A 32 -8.10 -5.63 -15.31
N ASP A 33 -9.39 -5.31 -15.36
CA ASP A 33 -9.97 -4.33 -16.29
C ASP A 33 -10.15 -2.95 -15.64
N GLY A 34 -9.86 -1.89 -16.41
CA GLY A 34 -10.10 -0.50 -16.03
C GLY A 34 -9.49 -0.13 -14.66
N PHE A 35 -10.33 0.35 -13.73
CA PHE A 35 -9.93 0.76 -12.38
C PHE A 35 -9.23 -0.36 -11.58
N THR A 36 -9.51 -1.64 -11.86
CA THR A 36 -8.95 -2.78 -11.11
C THR A 36 -7.53 -3.15 -11.52
N ALA A 37 -7.05 -2.66 -12.67
CA ALA A 37 -5.76 -3.03 -13.24
C ALA A 37 -4.57 -2.84 -12.26
N GLY A 38 -4.63 -1.87 -11.35
CA GLY A 38 -3.58 -1.59 -10.37
C GLY A 38 -3.69 -2.33 -9.03
N LEU A 39 -4.84 -2.96 -8.75
CA LEU A 39 -5.16 -3.43 -7.40
C LEU A 39 -4.29 -4.61 -6.98
N ASN A 40 -3.91 -5.48 -7.93
CA ASN A 40 -3.01 -6.61 -7.68
C ASN A 40 -1.64 -6.15 -7.15
N LYS A 41 -1.06 -5.10 -7.74
CA LYS A 41 0.23 -4.55 -7.29
C LYS A 41 0.12 -4.05 -5.84
N VAL A 42 -0.93 -3.27 -5.56
CA VAL A 42 -1.18 -2.73 -4.22
C VAL A 42 -1.39 -3.87 -3.21
N ALA A 43 -2.17 -4.90 -3.58
CA ALA A 43 -2.40 -6.06 -2.73
C ALA A 43 -1.09 -6.78 -2.37
N LYS A 44 -0.22 -7.04 -3.34
CA LYS A 44 1.10 -7.63 -3.08
C LYS A 44 1.97 -6.75 -2.18
N PHE A 45 1.99 -5.44 -2.40
CA PHE A 45 2.72 -4.53 -1.52
C PHE A 45 2.21 -4.61 -0.09
N VAL A 46 0.89 -4.64 0.11
CA VAL A 46 0.26 -4.79 1.44
C VAL A 46 0.65 -6.11 2.10
N VAL A 47 0.73 -7.22 1.36
CA VAL A 47 1.22 -8.50 1.88
C VAL A 47 2.65 -8.36 2.43
N TRP A 48 3.55 -7.71 1.67
CA TRP A 48 4.91 -7.46 2.13
C TRP A 48 4.99 -6.51 3.33
N GLN A 49 4.10 -5.51 3.41
CA GLN A 49 3.99 -4.67 4.61
C GLN A 49 3.56 -5.49 5.84
N GLY A 50 2.68 -6.49 5.66
CA GLY A 50 2.33 -7.44 6.71
C GLY A 50 3.54 -8.24 7.21
N VAL A 51 4.36 -8.76 6.31
CA VAL A 51 5.62 -9.45 6.65
C VAL A 51 6.57 -8.51 7.39
N ALA A 52 6.76 -7.29 6.88
CA ALA A 52 7.59 -6.27 7.52
C ALA A 52 7.08 -5.89 8.91
N ALA A 53 5.75 -5.87 9.12
CA ALA A 53 5.12 -5.59 10.41
C ALA A 53 5.41 -6.65 11.45
N VAL A 54 5.31 -7.93 11.09
CA VAL A 54 5.66 -9.03 11.99
C VAL A 54 7.12 -8.93 12.44
N ILE A 55 8.04 -8.65 11.50
CA ILE A 55 9.46 -8.49 11.82
C ILE A 55 9.70 -7.26 12.71
N ALA A 56 9.03 -6.13 12.42
CA ALA A 56 9.14 -4.92 13.22
C ALA A 56 8.68 -5.12 14.67
N VAL A 57 7.59 -5.87 14.90
CA VAL A 57 7.10 -6.22 16.24
C VAL A 57 8.13 -7.09 16.97
N ALA A 58 8.66 -8.11 16.31
CA ALA A 58 9.71 -8.96 16.90
C ALA A 58 10.94 -8.14 17.31
N LEU A 59 11.38 -7.23 16.43
CA LEU A 59 12.49 -6.31 16.71
C LEU A 59 12.18 -5.38 17.89
N TRP A 60 10.96 -4.88 18.00
CA TRP A 60 10.55 -4.03 19.12
C TRP A 60 10.62 -4.77 20.46
N VAL A 61 10.17 -6.02 20.51
CA VAL A 61 10.23 -6.89 21.70
C VAL A 61 11.68 -7.15 22.10
N VAL A 62 12.54 -7.53 21.15
CA VAL A 62 13.98 -7.73 21.40
C VAL A 62 14.64 -6.41 21.83
N GLY A 63 14.24 -5.30 21.22
CA GLY A 63 14.67 -3.93 21.53
C GLY A 63 14.38 -3.50 22.97
N GLY A 64 13.35 -4.07 23.58
CA GLY A 64 12.95 -3.82 24.97
C GLY A 64 13.98 -4.27 26.01
N GLN A 65 14.86 -5.21 25.65
CA GLN A 65 15.88 -5.79 26.53
C GLN A 65 17.14 -4.93 26.67
N PHE A 66 17.33 -3.93 25.80
CA PHE A 66 18.49 -3.04 25.86
C PHE A 66 18.26 -1.87 26.82
N GLU A 67 19.35 -1.31 27.34
CA GLU A 67 19.32 -0.16 28.23
C GLU A 67 18.57 1.03 27.64
N LYS A 68 17.91 1.78 28.53
CA LYS A 68 17.21 3.02 28.18
C LYS A 68 18.27 4.00 27.60
N ARG A 69 18.02 4.51 26.37
CA ARG A 69 18.90 5.41 25.58
C ARG A 69 20.06 4.75 24.82
N SER A 70 20.15 3.42 24.76
CA SER A 70 21.12 2.77 23.88
C SER A 70 20.77 2.92 22.39
N ALA A 71 21.79 3.04 21.54
CA ALA A 71 21.61 3.11 20.08
C ALA A 71 20.88 1.87 19.52
N GLN A 72 21.05 0.70 20.15
CA GLN A 72 20.37 -0.54 19.78
C GLN A 72 18.86 -0.46 19.99
N ARG A 73 18.41 0.18 21.07
CA ARG A 73 16.99 0.40 21.37
C ARG A 73 16.34 1.42 20.43
N VAL A 74 17.11 2.37 19.92
CA VAL A 74 16.64 3.29 18.87
C VAL A 74 16.51 2.55 17.55
N ALA A 75 17.53 1.77 17.16
CA ALA A 75 17.54 1.00 15.92
C ALA A 75 16.36 0.01 15.83
N SER A 76 16.01 -0.65 16.93
CA SER A 76 14.87 -1.57 16.98
C SER A 76 13.50 -0.91 16.76
N ARG A 77 13.40 0.42 16.92
CA ARG A 77 12.15 1.18 16.72
C ARG A 77 11.99 1.72 15.31
N ILE A 78 13.08 1.85 14.56
CA ILE A 78 13.06 2.37 13.18
C ILE A 78 12.05 1.61 12.30
N PRO A 79 12.04 0.26 12.28
CA PRO A 79 11.04 -0.51 11.53
C PRO A 79 9.58 -0.14 11.86
N GLY A 80 9.26 0.03 13.15
CA GLY A 80 7.92 0.39 13.60
C GLY A 80 7.52 1.81 13.20
N ILE A 81 8.44 2.77 13.30
CA ILE A 81 8.22 4.16 12.89
C ILE A 81 7.93 4.23 11.38
N VAL A 82 8.71 3.50 10.58
CA VAL A 82 8.52 3.45 9.12
C VAL A 82 7.15 2.88 8.76
N LEU A 83 6.72 1.80 9.42
CA LEU A 83 5.37 1.25 9.22
C LEU A 83 4.26 2.25 9.56
N ILE A 84 4.39 2.96 10.69
CA ILE A 84 3.43 4.00 11.07
C ILE A 84 3.40 5.10 10.01
N ALA A 85 4.56 5.54 9.52
CA ALA A 85 4.63 6.54 8.45
C ALA A 85 3.95 6.07 7.16
N ILE A 86 4.11 4.79 6.78
CA ILE A 86 3.45 4.20 5.61
C ILE A 86 1.93 4.16 5.80
N LEU A 87 1.45 3.74 6.98
CA LEU A 87 0.02 3.72 7.29
C LEU A 87 -0.58 5.13 7.24
N LEU A 88 0.14 6.12 7.78
CA LEU A 88 -0.28 7.53 7.72
C LEU A 88 -0.31 8.05 6.28
N ALA A 89 0.72 7.77 5.48
CA ALA A 89 0.77 8.18 4.08
C ALA A 89 -0.36 7.54 3.26
N PHE A 90 -0.61 6.25 3.46
CA PHE A 90 -1.72 5.54 2.82
C PHE A 90 -3.08 6.08 3.27
N GLY A 91 -3.26 6.33 4.57
CA GLY A 91 -4.48 6.92 5.12
C GLY A 91 -4.75 8.32 4.57
N LEU A 92 -3.73 9.17 4.47
CA LEU A 92 -3.82 10.50 3.85
C LEU A 92 -4.20 10.43 2.37
N LEU A 93 -3.59 9.50 1.62
CA LEU A 93 -3.90 9.27 0.21
C LEU A 93 -5.37 8.86 0.01
N VAL A 94 -5.87 7.96 0.85
CA VAL A 94 -7.28 7.53 0.79
C VAL A 94 -8.20 8.71 1.14
N MET A 95 -7.90 9.46 2.21
CA MET A 95 -8.67 10.63 2.61
C MET A 95 -8.73 11.71 1.52
N SER A 96 -7.60 12.01 0.89
CA SER A 96 -7.55 12.99 -0.20
C SER A 96 -8.34 12.51 -1.43
N SER A 97 -8.28 11.22 -1.77
CA SER A 97 -9.07 10.65 -2.87
C SER A 97 -10.58 10.82 -2.65
N ARG A 98 -11.06 10.63 -1.42
CA ARG A 98 -12.47 10.82 -1.07
C ARG A 98 -12.90 12.27 -1.23
N PHE A 99 -12.03 13.21 -0.88
CA PHE A 99 -12.27 14.64 -1.03
C PHE A 99 -12.40 15.04 -2.51
N PHE A 100 -11.52 14.52 -3.39
CA PHE A 100 -11.58 14.83 -4.83
C PHE A 100 -12.73 14.12 -5.57
N SER A 101 -13.09 12.88 -5.20
CA SER A 101 -14.22 12.18 -5.82
C SER A 101 -15.59 12.82 -5.53
N GLY A 102 -15.73 13.55 -4.42
CA GLY A 102 -16.97 14.28 -4.10
C GLY A 102 -17.21 15.53 -4.94
N VAL A 103 -16.18 16.08 -5.59
CA VAL A 103 -16.27 17.33 -6.38
C VAL A 103 -16.65 17.07 -7.85
N VAL A 104 -16.36 15.88 -8.39
CA VAL A 104 -16.55 15.55 -9.82
C VAL A 104 -17.90 14.87 -10.11
N GLY A 105 -18.67 14.47 -9.08
CA GLY A 105 -19.97 13.80 -9.24
C GLY A 105 -21.15 14.68 -9.70
N GLY A 106 -20.89 15.94 -10.11
CA GLY A 106 -21.92 16.90 -10.53
C GLY A 106 -22.36 16.78 -12.00
N ASP A 107 -21.56 16.15 -12.86
CA ASP A 107 -21.82 16.11 -14.30
C ASP A 107 -22.20 14.70 -14.76
N ALA A 108 -23.34 14.20 -14.29
CA ALA A 108 -23.99 13.10 -14.98
C ALA A 108 -24.43 13.62 -16.37
N PRO A 109 -23.95 13.04 -17.50
CA PRO A 109 -24.47 13.41 -18.80
C PRO A 109 -25.98 13.13 -18.83
N PRO A 110 -26.79 14.00 -19.45
CA PRO A 110 -28.23 13.83 -19.49
C PRO A 110 -28.58 12.44 -20.06
N PRO A 111 -29.66 11.80 -19.56
CA PRO A 111 -30.06 10.49 -20.06
C PRO A 111 -30.18 10.55 -21.58
N GLN A 112 -29.40 9.73 -22.29
CA GLN A 112 -29.54 9.57 -23.72
C GLN A 112 -30.91 8.95 -23.96
N THR A 113 -31.89 9.76 -24.37
CA THR A 113 -33.13 9.26 -24.93
C THR A 113 -32.75 8.39 -26.13
N PRO A 114 -33.21 7.13 -26.22
CA PRO A 114 -32.98 6.32 -27.40
C PRO A 114 -33.51 7.08 -28.61
N THR A 115 -32.63 7.50 -29.52
CA THR A 115 -33.06 7.99 -30.83
C THR A 115 -33.57 6.78 -31.58
N THR A 116 -34.88 6.54 -31.50
CA THR A 116 -35.57 5.65 -32.44
C THR A 116 -35.41 6.25 -33.82
N VAL A 117 -34.45 5.75 -34.59
CA VAL A 117 -34.34 6.06 -36.00
C VAL A 117 -35.60 5.46 -36.63
N ALA A 118 -36.52 6.32 -37.08
CA ALA A 118 -37.69 5.88 -37.83
C ALA A 118 -37.20 5.11 -39.07
N PRO A 119 -37.83 3.98 -39.44
CA PRO A 119 -37.45 3.28 -40.66
C PRO A 119 -37.64 4.23 -41.83
N GLU A 120 -36.57 4.44 -42.60
CA GLU A 120 -36.61 5.14 -43.87
C GLU A 120 -37.63 4.41 -44.75
N ALA A 121 -38.74 5.10 -45.03
CA ALA A 121 -39.78 4.57 -45.90
C ALA A 121 -39.23 4.54 -47.33
N ASP A 122 -38.62 3.42 -47.71
CA ASP A 122 -38.37 3.05 -49.09
C ASP A 122 -39.72 3.11 -49.83
N THR A 123 -39.91 4.15 -50.63
CA THR A 123 -40.98 4.21 -51.63
C THR A 123 -40.29 4.34 -52.99
N GLN A 124 -40.21 3.22 -53.69
CA GLN A 124 -40.06 3.14 -55.15
C GLN A 124 -41.26 3.77 -55.86
#